data_AF-A0A2W0HE00-F1
#
_entry.id   AF-A0A2W0HE00-F1
#
_cell.length_a   1.000
_cell.length_b   1.000
_cell.length_c   1.000
_cell.angle_alpha   90.00
_cell.angle_beta   90.00
_cell.angle_gamma   90.00
#
_symmetry.space_group_name_H-M   'P 1'
#
loop_
_entity.id
_entity.type
_entity.pdbx_description
1 polymer ?
#
loop_
_entity_poly.entity_id
_entity_poly.type
_entity_poly.pdbx_seq_one_letter_code
_entity_poly.pdbx_strand_id
1 'polypeptide(L)'
;MNSTAMKLLNSVDKPERLTERQAVIARKLAMSQMNENHSIEQFCKANGMSTKTLYAWKDEVPEFEHYLNQLSDAIVPEDERKAFQKIKKKIMAIADKKSPSEKEINLFLDTFSYVAEADKRERARALGIDSGNGNTGSDNMSIEDKKNVLLKRLKD
;
A
#
# COMPACT_ATOMS: atom_id res chain seq x y z
N MET A 1 -20.73 -18.70 2.31
CA MET A 1 -19.24 -18.70 2.39
C MET A 1 -18.70 -19.33 1.13
N ASN A 2 -17.84 -18.64 0.36
CA ASN A 2 -17.31 -19.13 -0.92
C ASN A 2 -16.42 -20.37 -0.73
N SER A 3 -17.00 -21.56 -0.95
CA SER A 3 -16.34 -22.87 -0.83
C SER A 3 -15.08 -22.99 -1.70
N THR A 4 -15.07 -22.32 -2.85
CA THR A 4 -13.95 -22.30 -3.79
C THR A 4 -12.74 -21.51 -3.25
N ALA A 5 -12.96 -20.35 -2.64
CA ALA A 5 -11.90 -19.50 -2.10
C ALA A 5 -11.18 -20.19 -0.92
N MET A 6 -11.91 -20.91 -0.06
CA MET A 6 -11.28 -21.69 1.01
C MET A 6 -10.44 -22.86 0.49
N LYS A 7 -10.87 -23.52 -0.60
CA LYS A 7 -10.08 -24.59 -1.23
C LYS A 7 -8.77 -24.06 -1.83
N LEU A 8 -8.81 -22.90 -2.46
CA LEU A 8 -7.63 -22.24 -3.04
C LEU A 8 -6.65 -21.73 -1.96
N LEU A 9 -7.17 -21.20 -0.86
CA LEU A 9 -6.35 -20.80 0.30
C LEU A 9 -5.66 -21.98 0.97
N ASN A 10 -6.31 -23.14 1.01
CA ASN A 10 -5.76 -24.35 1.62
C ASN A 10 -4.77 -25.09 0.71
N SER A 11 -4.70 -24.75 -0.58
CA SER A 11 -3.68 -25.30 -1.50
C SER A 11 -2.34 -24.56 -1.46
N VAL A 12 -2.25 -23.42 -0.76
CA VAL A 12 -0.98 -22.70 -0.59
C VAL A 12 -0.28 -23.20 0.67
N ASP A 13 0.85 -23.88 0.46
CA ASP A 13 1.64 -24.45 1.55
C ASP A 13 2.15 -23.37 2.49
N LYS A 14 2.06 -23.66 3.78
CA LYS A 14 2.57 -22.80 4.84
C LYS A 14 4.11 -22.83 4.80
N PRO A 15 4.80 -21.67 4.74
CA PRO A 15 6.24 -21.64 4.88
C PRO A 15 6.69 -22.11 6.28
N GLU A 16 7.75 -22.91 6.35
CA GLU A 16 8.21 -23.55 7.60
C GLU A 16 8.57 -22.57 8.71
N ARG A 17 9.03 -21.36 8.35
CA ARG A 17 9.43 -20.30 9.28
C ARG A 17 8.27 -19.54 9.90
N LEU A 18 7.05 -19.71 9.38
CA LEU A 18 5.87 -19.09 9.96
C LEU A 18 5.32 -19.90 11.13
N THR A 19 4.93 -19.19 12.18
CA THR A 19 4.14 -19.82 13.25
C THR A 19 2.74 -20.18 12.74
N GLU A 20 2.13 -21.20 13.34
CA GLU A 20 0.76 -21.62 12.97
C GLU A 20 -0.26 -20.48 13.13
N ARG A 21 -0.08 -19.67 14.18
CA ARG A 21 -0.91 -18.49 14.42
C ARG A 21 -0.81 -17.48 13.28
N GLN A 22 0.40 -17.17 12.83
CA GLN A 22 0.60 -16.23 11.73
C GLN A 22 0.01 -16.76 10.41
N ALA A 23 0.16 -18.06 10.12
CA ALA A 23 -0.41 -18.67 8.92
C ALA A 23 -1.95 -18.60 8.90
N VAL A 24 -2.59 -18.88 10.05
CA VAL A 24 -4.05 -18.76 10.21
C VAL A 24 -4.51 -17.31 10.02
N ILE A 25 -3.79 -16.35 10.61
CA ILE A 25 -4.10 -14.94 10.46
C ILE A 25 -3.93 -14.48 9.00
N ALA A 26 -2.87 -14.89 8.31
CA ALA A 26 -2.64 -14.53 6.91
C ALA A 26 -3.79 -15.03 6.00
N ARG A 27 -4.24 -16.28 6.18
CA ARG A 27 -5.39 -16.84 5.45
C ARG A 27 -6.68 -16.07 5.71
N LYS A 28 -6.96 -15.74 6.97
CA LYS A 28 -8.14 -14.93 7.34
C LYS A 28 -8.05 -13.52 6.78
N LEU A 29 -6.86 -12.91 6.80
CA LEU A 29 -6.63 -11.57 6.28
C LEU A 29 -6.89 -11.52 4.78
N ALA A 30 -6.29 -12.44 4.02
CA ALA A 30 -6.50 -12.54 2.57
C ALA A 30 -7.99 -12.76 2.22
N MET A 31 -8.69 -13.60 3.00
CA MET A 31 -10.14 -13.80 2.82
C MET A 31 -10.97 -12.56 3.18
N SER A 32 -10.54 -11.79 4.19
CA SER A 32 -11.22 -10.55 4.58
C SER A 32 -11.02 -9.43 3.56
N GLN A 33 -9.86 -9.35 2.91
CA GLN A 33 -9.58 -8.37 1.86
C GLN A 33 -10.48 -8.57 0.62
N MET A 34 -10.94 -9.79 0.37
CA MET A 34 -11.89 -10.09 -0.70
C MET A 34 -13.32 -9.59 -0.40
N ASN A 35 -13.65 -9.40 0.88
CA ASN A 35 -14.93 -8.84 1.29
C ASN A 35 -14.74 -7.33 1.51
N GLU A 36 -15.19 -6.51 0.56
CA GLU A 36 -14.97 -5.05 0.44
C GLU A 36 -15.24 -4.19 1.70
N ASN A 37 -15.75 -4.76 2.79
CA ASN A 37 -16.23 -4.06 3.99
C ASN A 37 -15.43 -4.31 5.28
N HIS A 38 -14.17 -4.73 5.24
CA HIS A 38 -13.39 -4.97 6.47
C HIS A 38 -12.25 -3.97 6.67
N SER A 39 -12.39 -3.09 7.67
CA SER A 39 -11.28 -2.27 8.18
C SER A 39 -10.24 -3.16 8.88
N ILE A 40 -8.95 -2.87 8.68
CA ILE A 40 -7.84 -3.54 9.36
C ILE A 40 -8.01 -3.51 10.89
N GLU A 41 -8.58 -2.43 11.43
CA GLU A 41 -8.84 -2.30 12.87
C GLU A 41 -9.92 -3.30 13.34
N GLN A 42 -10.98 -3.47 12.56
CA GLN A 42 -12.05 -4.44 12.86
C GLN A 42 -11.52 -5.87 12.75
N PHE A 43 -10.69 -6.15 11.74
CA PHE A 43 -10.01 -7.44 11.59
C PHE A 43 -9.13 -7.75 12.79
N CYS A 44 -8.32 -6.78 13.23
CA CYS A 44 -7.42 -6.93 14.35
C CYS A 44 -8.20 -7.18 15.66
N LYS A 45 -9.27 -6.42 15.90
CA LYS A 45 -10.19 -6.62 17.04
C LYS A 45 -10.83 -8.01 17.02
N ALA A 46 -11.34 -8.46 15.87
CA ALA A 46 -11.99 -9.76 15.72
C ALA A 46 -11.03 -10.95 15.96
N ASN A 47 -9.72 -10.75 15.75
CA ASN A 47 -8.71 -11.79 15.95
C ASN A 47 -7.85 -11.58 17.21
N GLY A 48 -8.25 -10.68 18.11
CA GLY A 48 -7.57 -10.44 19.38
C GLY A 48 -6.10 -10.00 19.20
N MET A 49 -5.83 -9.16 18.19
CA MET A 49 -4.51 -8.63 17.91
C MET A 49 -4.51 -7.11 17.82
N SER A 50 -3.34 -6.51 18.05
CA SER A 50 -3.15 -5.08 17.81
C SER A 50 -2.77 -4.83 16.35
N THR A 51 -3.16 -3.67 15.82
CA THR A 51 -2.72 -3.23 14.48
C THR A 51 -1.20 -3.14 14.39
N LYS A 52 -0.54 -2.69 15.47
CA LYS A 52 0.93 -2.65 15.57
C LYS A 52 1.57 -4.03 15.38
N THR A 53 0.98 -5.08 15.97
CA THR A 53 1.48 -6.45 15.80
C THR A 53 1.34 -6.92 14.35
N LEU A 54 0.24 -6.57 13.69
CA LEU A 54 0.03 -6.93 12.29
C LEU A 54 1.04 -6.23 11.37
N TYR A 55 1.27 -4.92 11.57
CA TYR A 55 2.26 -4.18 10.79
C TYR A 55 3.69 -4.67 11.08
N ALA A 56 4.03 -4.96 12.34
CA ALA A 56 5.32 -5.57 12.67
C ALA A 56 5.52 -6.90 11.93
N TRP A 57 4.49 -7.74 11.78
CA TRP A 57 4.62 -8.96 10.98
C TRP A 57 4.77 -8.71 9.49
N LYS A 58 4.18 -7.65 8.95
CA LYS A 58 4.36 -7.27 7.55
C LYS A 58 5.76 -6.73 7.28
N ASP A 59 6.27 -5.89 8.18
CA ASP A 59 7.51 -5.16 7.96
C ASP A 59 8.75 -5.95 8.40
N GLU A 60 8.65 -6.73 9.48
CA GLU A 60 9.80 -7.42 10.11
C GLU A 60 9.90 -8.91 9.74
N VAL A 61 8.83 -9.51 9.18
CA VAL A 61 8.80 -10.93 8.78
C VAL A 61 8.53 -11.04 7.28
N PRO A 62 9.57 -11.03 6.43
CA PRO A 62 9.42 -11.10 4.97
C PRO A 62 8.62 -12.32 4.50
N GLU A 63 8.76 -13.45 5.20
CA GLU A 63 8.00 -14.67 4.89
C GLU A 63 6.50 -14.49 5.09
N PHE A 64 6.07 -13.66 6.06
CA PHE A 64 4.65 -13.38 6.31
C PHE A 64 4.03 -12.55 5.19
N GLU A 65 4.73 -11.50 4.76
CA GLU A 65 4.29 -10.70 3.62
C GLU A 65 4.27 -11.53 2.33
N HIS A 66 5.31 -12.34 2.10
CA HIS A 66 5.36 -13.22 0.94
C HIS A 66 4.21 -14.22 0.93
N TYR A 67 3.92 -14.87 2.06
CA TYR A 67 2.82 -15.81 2.19
C TYR A 67 1.46 -15.12 1.98
N LEU A 68 1.26 -13.93 2.55
CA LEU A 68 0.04 -13.15 2.35
C LEU A 68 -0.18 -12.81 0.87
N ASN A 69 0.88 -12.41 0.15
CA ASN A 69 0.81 -12.11 -1.27
C ASN A 69 0.47 -13.35 -2.10
N GLN A 70 1.09 -14.51 -1.80
CA GLN A 70 0.75 -15.77 -2.46
C GLN A 70 -0.71 -16.17 -2.24
N LEU A 71 -1.23 -16.00 -1.03
CA LEU A 71 -2.63 -16.27 -0.71
C LEU A 71 -3.56 -15.33 -1.49
N SER A 72 -3.25 -14.04 -1.52
CA SER A 72 -4.02 -13.06 -2.29
C SER A 72 -4.00 -13.38 -3.79
N ASP A 73 -2.85 -13.74 -4.36
CA ASP A 73 -2.71 -14.14 -5.76
C ASP A 73 -3.49 -15.43 -6.08
N ALA A 74 -3.52 -16.39 -5.17
CA ALA A 74 -4.28 -17.63 -5.33
C ALA A 74 -5.80 -17.42 -5.25
N ILE A 75 -6.25 -16.38 -4.54
CA ILE A 75 -7.67 -16.04 -4.41
C ILE A 75 -8.20 -15.34 -5.66
N VAL A 76 -7.39 -14.54 -6.37
CA VAL A 76 -7.86 -13.82 -7.56
C VAL A 76 -8.12 -14.83 -8.69
N PRO A 77 -9.37 -15.01 -9.15
CA PRO A 77 -9.68 -15.90 -10.24
C PRO A 77 -8.93 -15.51 -11.51
N GLU A 78 -8.41 -16.50 -12.24
CA GLU A 78 -7.63 -16.28 -13.47
C GLU A 78 -8.42 -15.49 -14.53
N ASP A 79 -9.75 -15.60 -14.54
CA ASP A 79 -10.63 -14.83 -15.42
C ASP A 79 -10.66 -13.33 -15.08
N GLU A 80 -10.58 -12.98 -13.80
CA GLU A 80 -10.49 -11.58 -13.35
C GLU A 80 -9.11 -11.00 -13.70
N ARG A 81 -8.03 -11.78 -13.55
CA ARG A 81 -6.68 -11.37 -13.99
C ARG A 81 -6.66 -11.11 -15.50
N LYS A 82 -7.27 -12.00 -16.31
CA LYS A 82 -7.41 -11.82 -17.76
C LYS A 82 -8.25 -10.60 -18.12
N ALA A 83 -9.35 -10.35 -17.41
CA ALA A 83 -10.18 -9.16 -17.61
C ALA A 83 -9.40 -7.88 -17.29
N PHE A 84 -8.68 -7.86 -16.17
CA PHE A 84 -7.82 -6.73 -15.78
C PHE A 84 -6.71 -6.47 -16.81
N GLN A 85 -6.05 -7.52 -17.31
CA GLN A 85 -5.06 -7.38 -18.39
C GLN A 85 -5.65 -6.81 -19.68
N LYS A 86 -6.88 -7.22 -20.06
CA LYS A 86 -7.59 -6.64 -21.21
C LYS A 86 -7.88 -5.15 -21.01
N ILE A 87 -8.31 -4.76 -19.82
CA ILE A 87 -8.55 -3.35 -19.47
C ILE A 87 -7.24 -2.57 -19.51
N LYS A 88 -6.16 -3.08 -18.91
CA LYS A 88 -4.85 -2.44 -18.94
C LYS A 88 -4.36 -2.18 -20.38
N LYS A 89 -4.50 -3.14 -21.29
CA LYS A 89 -4.18 -2.96 -22.71
C LYS A 89 -5.02 -1.86 -23.36
N LYS A 90 -6.32 -1.81 -23.06
CA LYS A 90 -7.20 -0.74 -23.56
C LYS A 90 -6.81 0.63 -23.01
N ILE A 91 -6.45 0.71 -21.73
CA ILE A 91 -6.02 1.98 -21.12
C ILE A 91 -4.69 2.43 -21.72
N MET A 92 -3.73 1.52 -21.96
CA MET A 92 -2.50 1.88 -22.68
C MET A 92 -2.79 2.42 -24.09
N ALA A 93 -3.74 1.83 -24.81
CA ALA A 93 -4.15 2.32 -26.13
C ALA A 93 -4.80 3.72 -26.11
N ILE A 94 -5.24 4.22 -24.94
CA ILE A 94 -5.69 5.62 -24.78
C ILE A 94 -4.52 6.59 -24.99
N ALA A 95 -3.30 6.22 -24.58
CA ALA A 95 -2.12 7.07 -24.74
C ALA A 95 -1.76 7.30 -26.22
N ASP A 96 -2.05 6.32 -27.10
CA ASP A 96 -1.78 6.42 -28.53
C ASP A 96 -2.91 7.13 -29.32
N LYS A 97 -4.03 7.44 -28.66
CA LYS A 97 -5.19 8.08 -29.30
C LYS A 97 -4.90 9.57 -29.51
N LYS A 98 -5.12 10.07 -30.73
CA LYS A 98 -4.91 11.49 -31.10
C LYS A 98 -5.76 12.49 -30.30
N SER A 99 -6.92 12.07 -29.79
CA SER A 99 -7.84 12.90 -29.01
C SER A 99 -8.61 12.05 -27.98
N PRO A 100 -7.99 11.73 -26.84
CA PRO A 100 -8.65 10.99 -25.78
C PRO A 100 -9.68 11.88 -25.07
N SER A 101 -10.80 11.28 -24.64
CA SER A 101 -11.82 11.97 -23.86
C SER A 101 -11.30 12.25 -22.44
N GLU A 102 -11.78 13.31 -21.79
CA GLU A 102 -11.42 13.67 -20.42
C GLU A 102 -11.61 12.49 -19.43
N LYS A 103 -12.66 11.68 -19.61
CA LYS A 103 -12.90 10.47 -18.80
C LYS A 103 -11.86 9.37 -19.05
N GLU A 104 -11.38 9.25 -20.29
CA GLU A 104 -10.35 8.27 -20.67
C GLU A 104 -8.97 8.69 -20.12
N ILE A 105 -8.69 10.00 -20.10
CA ILE A 105 -7.48 10.57 -19.50
C ILE A 105 -7.48 10.36 -17.99
N ASN A 106 -8.60 10.66 -17.31
CA ASN A 106 -8.70 10.44 -15.86
C ASN A 106 -8.52 8.97 -15.50
N LEU A 107 -9.13 8.05 -16.25
CA LEU A 107 -8.93 6.62 -16.05
C LEU A 107 -7.45 6.19 -16.25
N PHE A 108 -6.77 6.78 -17.22
CA PHE A 108 -5.33 6.55 -17.43
C PHE A 108 -4.51 7.07 -16.24
N LEU A 109 -4.76 8.29 -15.78
CA LEU A 109 -4.08 8.90 -14.65
C LEU A 109 -4.32 8.14 -13.34
N ASP A 110 -5.54 7.69 -13.08
CA ASP A 110 -5.88 6.90 -11.90
C ASP A 110 -5.16 5.54 -11.91
N THR A 111 -5.11 4.90 -13.08
CA THR A 111 -4.48 3.57 -13.24
C THR A 111 -2.95 3.64 -13.22
N PHE A 112 -2.36 4.75 -13.66
CA PHE A 112 -0.91 4.93 -13.81
C PHE A 112 -0.34 6.07 -12.94
N SER A 113 -1.05 6.45 -11.87
CA SER A 113 -0.65 7.53 -10.95
C SER A 113 0.77 7.34 -10.41
N TYR A 114 1.14 6.11 -10.05
CA TYR A 114 2.48 5.77 -9.58
C TYR A 114 3.59 6.04 -10.62
N VAL A 115 3.29 5.92 -11.92
CA VAL A 115 4.24 6.21 -13.02
C VAL A 115 4.43 7.72 -13.13
N ALA A 116 3.34 8.48 -13.08
CA ALA A 116 3.40 9.94 -13.10
C ALA A 116 4.16 10.50 -11.88
N GLU A 117 3.96 9.92 -10.70
CA GLU A 117 4.72 10.27 -9.49
C GLU A 117 6.19 9.86 -9.57
N ALA A 118 6.52 8.73 -10.22
CA ALA A 118 7.90 8.32 -10.46
C ALA A 118 8.61 9.28 -11.42
N ASP A 119 7.99 9.64 -12.54
CA ASP A 119 8.51 10.64 -13.50
C ASP A 119 8.65 12.02 -12.84
N LYS A 120 7.70 12.43 -11.99
CA LYS A 120 7.82 13.66 -11.20
C LYS A 120 9.02 13.62 -10.25
N ARG A 121 9.29 12.49 -9.60
CA ARG A 121 10.48 12.32 -8.75
C ARG A 121 11.77 12.35 -9.56
N GLU A 122 11.79 11.72 -10.72
CA GLU A 122 12.95 11.74 -11.62
C GLU A 122 13.24 13.15 -12.14
N ARG A 123 12.20 13.89 -12.56
CA ARG A 123 12.34 15.29 -12.96
C ARG A 123 12.73 16.19 -11.79
N ALA A 124 12.19 15.95 -10.59
CA ALA A 124 12.60 16.69 -9.39
C ALA A 124 14.09 16.48 -9.10
N ARG A 125 14.60 15.25 -9.23
CA ARG A 125 16.04 14.95 -9.15
C ARG A 125 16.83 15.65 -10.25
N ALA A 126 16.37 15.59 -11.49
CA ALA A 126 17.03 16.24 -12.63
C ALA A 126 17.06 17.78 -12.50
N LEU A 127 16.04 18.37 -11.87
CA LEU A 127 15.92 19.80 -11.58
C LEU A 127 16.65 20.21 -10.28
N GLY A 128 17.27 19.28 -9.56
CA GLY A 128 17.93 19.55 -8.29
C GLY A 128 16.98 19.91 -7.14
N ILE A 129 15.69 19.60 -7.27
CA ILE A 129 14.64 19.73 -6.24
C ILE A 129 14.55 18.44 -5.42
N ASP A 130 15.63 17.66 -5.32
CA ASP A 130 15.74 16.73 -4.20
C ASP A 130 15.96 17.60 -2.97
N SER A 131 14.87 17.85 -2.25
CA SER A 131 14.82 18.47 -0.92
C SER A 131 15.50 17.56 0.11
N GLY A 132 16.79 17.32 -0.10
CA GLY A 132 17.71 16.66 0.82
C GLY A 132 18.61 17.66 1.55
N ASN A 133 18.21 18.94 1.65
CA ASN A 133 18.91 19.92 2.47
C ASN A 133 17.94 20.91 3.14
N GLY A 134 17.72 20.71 4.44
CA GLY A 134 17.66 21.82 5.39
C GLY A 134 16.29 22.33 5.83
N ASN A 135 15.43 21.49 6.40
CA ASN A 135 14.77 21.88 7.65
C ASN A 135 14.28 20.66 8.45
N THR A 136 15.21 19.92 9.05
CA THR A 136 14.99 19.30 10.37
C THR A 136 14.93 20.39 11.43
N GLY A 137 13.96 21.29 11.28
CA GLY A 137 13.50 22.20 12.32
C GLY A 137 12.17 21.65 12.78
N SER A 138 12.17 20.97 13.92
CA SER A 138 10.96 20.62 14.66
C SER A 138 10.08 21.87 14.79
N ASP A 139 9.06 22.00 13.94
CA ASP A 139 8.04 23.04 14.08
C ASP A 139 6.92 22.60 15.05
N ASN A 140 7.27 21.71 15.99
CA ASN A 140 6.46 21.35 17.17
C ASN A 140 6.78 22.23 18.39
N MET A 141 7.51 23.34 18.23
CA MET A 141 7.74 24.27 19.34
C MET A 141 6.53 25.17 19.54
N SER A 142 6.01 25.19 20.77
CA SER A 142 4.96 26.13 21.19
C SER A 142 5.44 27.57 20.96
N ILE A 143 4.50 28.49 20.71
CA ILE A 143 4.77 29.92 20.49
C ILE A 143 5.60 30.51 21.65
N GLU A 144 5.42 30.00 22.86
CA GLU A 144 6.16 30.41 24.05
C GLU A 144 7.64 30.04 23.98
N ASP A 145 7.97 28.85 23.47
CA ASP A 145 9.36 28.42 23.34
C ASP A 145 10.09 29.22 22.26
N LYS A 146 9.41 29.55 21.16
CA LYS A 146 9.95 30.43 20.11
C LYS A 146 10.23 31.83 20.65
N LYS A 147 9.36 32.37 21.50
CA LYS A 147 9.53 33.68 22.13
C LYS A 147 10.76 33.70 23.05
N ASN A 148 10.98 32.63 23.82
CA ASN A 148 12.12 32.53 24.73
C ASN A 148 13.46 32.40 23.99
N VAL A 149 13.48 31.70 22.85
CA VAL A 149 14.67 31.63 21.98
C VAL A 149 15.01 33.00 21.38
N LEU A 150 13.99 33.75 20.94
CA LEU A 150 14.18 35.10 20.42
C LEU A 150 14.66 36.07 21.51
N LEU A 151 14.12 36.00 22.72
CA LEU A 151 14.56 36.81 23.86
C LEU A 151 16.00 36.50 24.30
N LYS A 152 16.44 35.25 24.17
CA LYS A 152 17.85 34.89 24.40
C LYS A 152 18.78 35.51 23.37
N ARG A 153 18.43 35.44 22.08
CA ARG A 153 19.24 36.04 21.00
C ARG A 153 19.32 37.56 21.04
N LEU A 154 18.39 38.23 21.72
CA LEU A 154 18.34 39.70 21.82
C LEU A 154 19.12 40.24 23.02
N LYS A 155 19.63 39.35 23.90
CA LYS A 155 20.42 39.70 25.08
C LYS A 155 21.93 39.45 24.89
N ASP A 156 22.33 38.79 23.81
CA ASP A 156 23.69 38.81 23.28
C ASP A 156 23.80 39.98 22.28
#